data_AF-A0A0E4H3F7-F1
#
_entry.id   AF-A0A0E4H3F7-F1
#
_cell.length_a   1.000
_cell.length_b   1.000
_cell.length_c   1.000
_cell.angle_alpha   90.00
_cell.angle_beta   90.00
_cell.angle_gamma   90.00
#
_symmetry.space_group_name_H-M   'P 1'
#
loop_
_entity.id
_entity.type
_entity.pdbx_description
1 polymer ?
#
loop_
_entity_poly.entity_id
_entity_poly.type
_entity_poly.pdbx_seq_one_letter_code
_entity_poly.pdbx_strand_id
1 'polypeptide(L)' 'MNLLEIEFSSIKQWDLCTVYQDQGMVHFYEKCGYQQTHIKPEQEGMDMVYMTKRTR' A
#
# COMPACT_ATOMS: atom_id res chain seq x y z
N MET A 1 -9.94 -5.81 17.02
CA MET A 1 -9.57 -5.84 15.59
C MET A 1 -8.17 -6.41 15.50
N ASN A 2 -7.99 -7.55 14.83
CA ASN A 2 -6.67 -8.05 14.50
C ASN A 2 -6.24 -7.52 13.14
N LEU A 3 -4.93 -7.42 12.90
CA LEU A 3 -4.44 -7.15 11.56
C LEU A 3 -4.70 -8.37 10.68
N LEU A 4 -5.14 -8.14 9.43
CA LEU A 4 -5.32 -9.23 8.44
C LEU A 4 -4.03 -10.04 8.26
N GLU A 5 -2.86 -9.40 8.40
CA GLU A 5 -1.56 -10.07 8.34
C GLU A 5 -1.36 -11.13 9.43
N ILE A 6 -2.02 -10.95 10.60
CA ILE A 6 -1.99 -11.93 11.71
C ILE A 6 -2.95 -13.07 11.42
N GLU A 7 -4.14 -12.77 10.90
CA GLU A 7 -5.17 -13.78 10.59
C GLU A 7 -4.75 -14.67 9.40
N PHE A 8 -4.04 -14.10 8.43
CA PHE A 8 -3.56 -14.79 7.22
C PHE A 8 -2.04 -14.89 7.20
N SER A 9 -1.46 -15.50 8.24
CA SER A 9 0.00 -15.59 8.41
C SER A 9 0.74 -16.37 7.31
N SER A 10 0.04 -17.15 6.49
CA SER A 10 0.61 -17.84 5.33
C SER A 10 0.82 -16.93 4.12
N ILE A 11 0.15 -15.77 4.06
CA ILE A 11 0.28 -14.80 2.97
C ILE A 11 1.60 -14.03 3.14
N LYS A 12 2.45 -14.11 2.11
CA LYS A 12 3.79 -13.50 2.09
C LYS A 12 3.87 -12.17 1.36
N GLN A 13 2.83 -11.79 0.64
CA GLN A 13 2.76 -10.55 -0.10
C GLN A 13 1.40 -9.90 0.07
N TRP A 14 1.43 -8.61 0.38
CA TRP A 14 0.26 -7.76 0.52
C TRP A 14 0.40 -6.59 -0.45
N ASP A 15 -0.59 -6.42 -1.30
CA ASP A 15 -0.63 -5.36 -2.30
C ASP A 15 -1.79 -4.42 -1.97
N LEU A 16 -1.57 -3.12 -2.11
CA LEU A 16 -2.59 -2.10 -2.00
C LEU A 16 -2.37 -0.99 -3.02
N CYS A 17 -3.37 -0.15 -3.22
CA CYS A 17 -3.19 1.14 -3.87
C CYS A 17 -3.86 2.24 -3.07
N THR A 18 -3.32 3.45 -3.18
CA THR A 18 -3.88 4.66 -2.55
C THR A 18 -3.66 5.86 -3.44
N VAL A 19 -4.28 6.99 -3.10
CA VAL A 19 -4.13 8.25 -3.84
C VAL A 19 -2.72 8.78 -3.61
N TYR A 20 -1.94 8.92 -4.68
CA TYR A 20 -0.56 9.37 -4.61
C TYR A 20 -0.46 10.80 -4.08
N GLN A 21 -1.41 11.68 -4.40
CA GLN A 21 -1.45 13.06 -3.91
C GLN A 21 -1.71 13.13 -2.39
N ASP A 22 -2.32 12.11 -1.78
CA ASP A 22 -2.44 12.00 -0.33
C ASP A 22 -1.15 11.47 0.29
N GLN A 23 -0.15 12.35 0.37
CA GLN A 23 1.17 12.03 0.93
C GLN A 23 1.10 11.54 2.38
N GLY A 24 0.05 11.90 3.14
CA GLY A 24 -0.17 11.41 4.49
C GLY A 24 -0.46 9.91 4.51
N MET A 25 -1.35 9.44 3.62
CA MET A 25 -1.64 8.02 3.43
C MET A 25 -0.44 7.25 2.88
N VAL A 26 0.25 7.79 1.88
CA VAL A 26 1.44 7.14 1.32
C VAL A 26 2.49 6.91 2.41
N HIS A 27 2.81 7.95 3.18
CA HIS A 27 3.81 7.85 4.25
C HIS A 27 3.38 6.95 5.41
N PHE A 28 2.07 6.88 5.69
CA PHE A 28 1.53 5.92 6.66
C PHE A 28 1.81 4.48 6.23
N TYR A 29 1.51 4.12 4.98
CA TYR A 29 1.74 2.76 4.48
C TYR A 29 3.24 2.42 4.38
N GLU A 30 4.10 3.38 4.05
CA GLU A 30 5.55 3.21 4.12
C GLU A 30 6.02 2.82 5.51
N LYS A 31 5.51 3.48 6.56
CA LYS A 31 5.80 3.13 7.96
C LYS A 31 5.26 1.75 8.35
N CYS A 32 4.19 1.28 7.71
CA CYS A 32 3.68 -0.08 7.87
C CYS A 32 4.50 -1.14 7.13
N GLY A 33 5.53 -0.74 6.36
CA GLY A 33 6.44 -1.63 5.64
C GLY A 33 6.07 -1.88 4.17
N TYR A 34 5.10 -1.13 3.63
CA TYR A 34 4.79 -1.16 2.19
C TYR A 34 5.81 -0.32 1.41
N GLN A 35 6.12 -0.75 0.20
CA GLN A 35 7.01 -0.05 -0.72
C GLN A 35 6.24 0.33 -1.98
N GLN A 36 6.37 1.58 -2.41
CA GLN A 36 5.81 2.04 -3.68
C GLN A 36 6.40 1.25 -4.85
N THR A 37 5.57 0.86 -5.82
CA THR A 37 5.99 0.07 -6.99
C THR A 37 5.82 0.84 -8.29
N HIS A 38 4.62 1.35 -8.54
CA HIS A 38 4.29 2.12 -9.73
C HIS A 38 3.11 3.05 -9.46
N ILE A 39 3.03 4.11 -10.27
CA ILE A 39 1.97 5.12 -10.22
C ILE A 39 1.20 5.03 -11.54
N LYS A 40 -0.13 5.11 -11.47
CA LYS A 40 -0.99 5.20 -12.65
C LYS A 40 -1.93 6.41 -12.54
N PRO A 41 -2.12 7.16 -13.63
CA PRO A 41 -3.18 8.17 -13.67
C PRO A 41 -4.53 7.47 -13.72
N GLU A 42 -5.43 7.81 -12.80
CA GLU A 42 -6.82 7.34 -12.84
C GLU A 42 -7.72 8.40 -13.47
N GLN A 43 -7.55 9.66 -13.03
CA GLN A 43 -8.21 10.84 -13.59
C GLN A 43 -7.40 12.11 -13.29
N GLU A 44 -7.80 13.25 -13.85
CA GLU A 44 -7.06 14.51 -13.67
C GLU A 44 -6.94 14.88 -12.18
N GLY A 45 -5.69 15.03 -11.71
CA GLY A 45 -5.38 15.35 -10.32
C GLY A 45 -5.51 14.17 -9.34
N MET A 46 -5.77 12.95 -9.82
CA MET A 46 -5.84 11.74 -9.01
C MET A 46 -5.02 10.62 -9.65
N ASP A 47 -3.80 10.49 -9.16
CA ASP A 47 -2.92 9.37 -9.49
C ASP A 47 -3.01 8.34 -8.38
N MET A 48 -3.02 7.06 -8.74
CA MET A 48 -2.99 5.95 -7.79
C MET A 48 -1.56 5.42 -7.68
N VAL A 49 -1.03 5.35 -6.48
CA VAL A 49 0.24 4.65 -6.19
C VAL A 49 -0.06 3.25 -5.69
N TYR A 50 0.55 2.26 -6.32
CA TYR A 50 0.48 0.86 -5.93
C TYR A 50 1.66 0.53 -5.05
N MET A 51 1.41 -0.18 -3.94
CA MET A 51 2.42 -0.49 -2.94
C MET A 51 2.37 -1.96 -2.54
N THR A 52 3.54 -2.55 -2.31
CA THR A 52 3.69 -3.95 -1.93
C THR A 52 4.45 -4.05 -0.61
N LYS A 53 3.95 -4.88 0.31
CA LYS A 53 4.65 -5.32 1.52
C LYS A 53 4.90 -6.81 1.44
N ARG A 54 6.13 -7.24 1.75
CA ARG A 54 6.50 -8.66 1.84
C ARG A 54 6.79 -9.03 3.29
N THR A 55 6.09 -10.03 3.79
CA THR A 55 6.35 -10.63 5.11
C THR A 55 7.34 -11.79 4.92
N ARG A 56 8.33 -11.89 5.80
CA ARG A 56 9.30 -13.00 5.80
C ARG A 56 8.64 -14.28 6.31
#